data_AF-A0A2P5LKS9-F1
#
_entry.id   AF-A0A2P5LKS9-F1
#
_cell.length_a   1.000
_cell.length_b   1.000
_cell.length_c   1.000
_cell.angle_alpha   90.00
_cell.angle_beta   90.00
_cell.angle_gamma   90.00
#
_symmetry.space_group_name_H-M   'P 1'
#
loop_
_entity.id
_entity.type
_entity.pdbx_description
1 polymer ?
#
loop_
_entity_poly.entity_id
_entity_poly.type
_entity_poly.pdbx_seq_one_letter_code
_entity_poly.pdbx_strand_id
1 'polypeptide(L)'
;MKACENCQRVEIGKNHNHMSIPARALGMVFVYLPLLTLPFVILSAYLTYYHLRLVGGRNIKTWSDFLPDRKSYRYTYQTQITMKPTFTGSASQFKLFWILNCTWYCPYSVALFEWHTYLVKIVENWWCPFGHDRKEGYGEGKIDKSFWHLNPVDTEKMTPEDRFNPIWNEEVEKPGE
;
A
#
# COMPACT_ATOMS: atom_id res chain seq x y z
N MET A 1 8.02 16.87 0.90
CA MET A 1 8.78 16.26 -0.24
C MET A 1 8.11 14.96 -0.62
N LYS A 2 7.72 14.71 -1.87
CA LYS A 2 7.23 13.36 -2.27
C LYS A 2 8.37 12.35 -2.11
N ALA A 3 8.06 11.08 -1.87
CA ALA A 3 9.08 10.02 -1.79
C ALA A 3 9.93 9.87 -3.08
N CYS A 4 9.57 10.58 -4.15
CA CYS A 4 10.17 10.42 -5.46
C CYS A 4 10.15 11.75 -6.26
N GLU A 5 10.78 12.80 -5.73
CA GLU A 5 11.09 14.03 -6.49
C GLU A 5 12.40 13.89 -7.30
N ASN A 6 13.21 12.86 -7.01
CA ASN A 6 14.47 12.58 -7.70
C ASN A 6 14.68 11.06 -7.90
N CYS A 7 13.72 10.41 -8.57
CA CYS A 7 13.69 8.95 -8.74
C CYS A 7 14.81 8.46 -9.67
N GLN A 8 15.97 8.14 -9.12
CA GLN A 8 16.92 7.30 -9.85
C GLN A 8 16.39 5.87 -9.93
N ARG A 9 16.50 5.25 -11.11
CA ARG A 9 16.08 3.86 -11.31
C ARG A 9 16.95 2.94 -10.46
N VAL A 10 16.34 2.06 -9.68
CA VAL A 10 17.08 1.04 -8.91
C VAL A 10 17.73 0.03 -9.88
N GLU A 11 19.03 -0.21 -9.73
CA GLU A 11 19.82 -1.07 -10.62
C GLU A 11 20.12 -2.46 -10.03
N ILE A 12 19.22 -3.41 -10.23
CA ILE A 12 19.39 -4.79 -9.73
C ILE A 12 19.98 -5.70 -10.80
N GLY A 13 19.38 -5.71 -12.00
CA GLY A 13 19.75 -6.66 -13.06
C GLY A 13 21.18 -6.50 -13.57
N LYS A 14 21.68 -5.26 -13.65
CA LYS A 14 23.06 -4.95 -14.07
C LYS A 14 24.11 -5.58 -13.14
N ASN A 15 23.80 -5.65 -11.85
CA ASN A 15 24.72 -6.07 -10.81
C ASN A 15 24.52 -7.53 -10.38
N HIS A 16 23.36 -8.13 -10.66
CA HIS A 16 22.96 -9.43 -10.12
C HIS A 16 23.97 -10.56 -10.40
N ASN A 17 24.49 -10.64 -11.63
CA ASN A 17 25.45 -11.68 -12.01
C ASN A 17 26.85 -11.48 -11.40
N HIS A 18 27.16 -10.27 -10.94
CA HIS A 18 28.40 -9.96 -10.23
C HIS A 18 28.33 -10.33 -8.73
N MET A 19 27.15 -10.64 -8.21
CA MET A 19 26.97 -11.04 -6.81
C MET A 19 27.31 -12.51 -6.59
N SER A 20 27.92 -12.82 -5.44
CA SER A 20 28.19 -14.21 -5.05
C SER A 20 26.89 -15.03 -4.91
N ILE A 21 26.96 -16.35 -5.13
CA ILE A 21 25.80 -17.24 -4.98
C ILE A 21 25.21 -17.17 -3.57
N PRO A 22 26.01 -17.19 -2.47
CA PRO A 22 25.47 -17.07 -1.12
C PRO A 22 24.73 -15.76 -0.87
N ALA A 23 25.23 -14.63 -1.39
CA ALA A 23 24.55 -13.33 -1.25
C ALA A 23 23.19 -13.33 -1.96
N ARG A 24 23.11 -13.92 -3.16
CA ARG A 24 21.84 -14.09 -3.89
C ARG A 24 20.86 -15.00 -3.16
N ALA A 25 21.34 -16.10 -2.61
CA ALA A 25 20.53 -17.04 -1.82
C ALA A 25 20.00 -16.39 -0.54
N LEU A 26 20.84 -15.67 0.21
CA LEU A 26 20.44 -14.95 1.41
C LEU A 26 19.45 -13.83 1.10
N GLY A 27 19.65 -13.10 0.00
CA GLY A 27 18.70 -12.09 -0.47
C GLY A 27 17.30 -12.67 -0.74
N MET A 28 17.21 -13.90 -1.26
CA MET A 28 15.94 -14.59 -1.42
C MET A 28 15.29 -14.91 -0.07
N VAL A 29 16.05 -15.26 0.97
CA VAL A 29 15.49 -15.45 2.32
C VAL A 29 14.87 -14.15 2.85
N PHE A 30 15.51 -13.01 2.62
CA PHE A 30 15.02 -11.73 3.12
C PHE A 30 13.70 -11.26 2.50
N VAL A 31 13.37 -11.67 1.27
CA VAL A 31 12.03 -11.36 0.73
C VAL A 31 10.96 -12.21 1.43
N TYR A 32 11.25 -13.46 1.79
CA TYR A 32 10.27 -14.35 2.40
C TYR A 32 10.19 -14.24 3.92
N LEU A 33 11.24 -13.79 4.62
CA LEU A 33 11.23 -13.67 6.08
C LEU A 33 10.05 -12.81 6.61
N PRO A 34 9.67 -11.68 5.97
CA PRO A 34 8.47 -10.93 6.33
C PRO A 34 7.15 -11.71 6.28
N LEU A 35 7.06 -12.87 5.59
CA LEU A 35 5.89 -13.74 5.63
C LEU A 35 5.49 -14.11 7.06
N LEU A 36 6.45 -14.25 7.97
CA LEU A 36 6.20 -14.53 9.39
C LEU A 36 5.46 -13.40 10.09
N THR A 37 5.61 -12.16 9.60
CA THR A 37 4.95 -10.97 10.15
C THR A 37 3.64 -10.63 9.44
N LEU A 38 3.33 -11.26 8.30
CA LEU A 38 2.09 -10.98 7.57
C LEU A 38 0.82 -11.17 8.40
N PRO A 39 0.67 -12.21 9.25
CA PRO A 39 -0.51 -12.33 10.09
C PRO A 39 -0.72 -11.10 10.99
N PHE A 40 0.36 -10.51 11.50
CA PHE A 40 0.30 -9.30 12.32
C PHE A 40 -0.08 -8.08 11.48
N VAL A 41 0.47 -7.93 10.27
CA VAL A 41 0.12 -6.82 9.36
C VAL A 41 -1.35 -6.91 8.92
N ILE A 42 -1.83 -8.12 8.60
CA ILE A 42 -3.23 -8.38 8.26
C ILE A 42 -4.12 -7.99 9.44
N LEU A 43 -3.79 -8.47 10.64
CA LEU A 43 -4.55 -8.13 11.84
C LEU A 43 -4.60 -6.62 12.07
N SER A 44 -3.45 -5.94 11.99
CA SER A 44 -3.37 -4.48 12.12
C SER A 44 -4.27 -3.77 11.11
N ALA A 45 -4.18 -4.13 9.82
CA ALA A 45 -4.99 -3.51 8.78
C ALA A 45 -6.50 -3.72 9.00
N TYR A 46 -6.92 -4.93 9.41
CA TYR A 46 -8.32 -5.19 9.74
C TYR A 46 -8.78 -4.44 11.00
N LEU A 47 -7.95 -4.32 12.03
CA LEU A 47 -8.27 -3.50 13.21
C LEU A 47 -8.47 -2.03 12.82
N THR A 48 -7.62 -1.47 11.96
CA THR A 48 -7.79 -0.11 11.43
C THR A 48 -9.06 0.00 10.58
N TYR A 49 -9.34 -0.97 9.71
CA TYR A 49 -10.56 -1.00 8.91
C TYR A 49 -11.82 -1.01 9.79
N TYR A 50 -11.87 -1.89 10.80
CA TYR A 50 -13.01 -1.96 11.71
C TYR A 50 -13.10 -0.72 12.60
N HIS A 51 -11.99 -0.14 13.05
CA HIS A 51 -12.00 1.16 13.72
C HIS A 51 -12.71 2.22 12.89
N LEU A 52 -12.31 2.40 11.61
CA LEU A 52 -12.93 3.35 10.70
C LEU A 52 -14.44 3.09 10.52
N ARG A 53 -14.84 1.81 10.44
CA ARG A 53 -16.27 1.42 10.36
C ARG A 53 -17.02 1.76 11.65
N LEU A 54 -16.41 1.54 12.81
CA LEU A 54 -17.02 1.80 14.12
C LEU A 54 -17.21 3.29 14.40
N VAL A 55 -16.32 4.15 13.88
CA VAL A 55 -16.47 5.62 13.98
C VAL A 55 -17.39 6.20 12.89
N GLY A 56 -18.09 5.34 12.13
CA GLY A 56 -19.12 5.74 11.17
C GLY A 56 -18.69 5.77 9.71
N GLY A 57 -17.44 5.42 9.39
CA GLY A 57 -16.91 5.43 8.03
C GLY A 57 -17.68 4.53 7.05
N ARG A 58 -17.98 5.08 5.88
CA ARG A 58 -18.66 4.40 4.76
C ARG A 58 -17.80 4.45 3.51
N ASN A 59 -18.07 3.56 2.55
CA ASN A 59 -17.37 3.48 1.26
C ASN A 59 -15.84 3.29 1.38
N ILE A 60 -15.38 2.67 2.47
CA ILE A 60 -13.97 2.33 2.67
C ILE A 60 -13.62 1.13 1.79
N LYS A 61 -12.57 1.25 0.98
CA LYS A 61 -12.10 0.14 0.15
C LYS A 61 -11.64 -1.04 1.00
N THR A 62 -11.88 -2.24 0.49
CA THR A 62 -11.47 -3.52 1.05
C THR A 62 -10.13 -3.96 0.45
N TRP A 63 -9.47 -4.92 1.08
CA TRP A 63 -8.19 -5.46 0.58
C TRP A 63 -8.29 -5.96 -0.87
N SER A 64 -9.42 -6.56 -1.27
CA SER A 64 -9.61 -7.04 -2.64
C SER A 64 -9.63 -5.94 -3.70
N ASP A 65 -9.96 -4.71 -3.32
CA ASP A 65 -9.98 -3.57 -4.26
C ASP A 65 -8.56 -3.14 -4.70
N PHE A 66 -7.54 -3.65 -4.02
CA PHE A 66 -6.11 -3.42 -4.30
C PHE A 66 -5.46 -4.63 -5.00
N LEU A 67 -6.19 -5.74 -5.18
CA LEU A 67 -5.68 -6.89 -5.92
C LEU A 67 -5.84 -6.66 -7.44
N PRO A 68 -4.88 -7.12 -8.27
CA PRO A 68 -5.04 -7.06 -9.71
C PRO A 68 -6.17 -8.00 -10.17
N ASP A 69 -6.83 -7.64 -11.27
CA ASP A 69 -7.83 -8.51 -11.91
C ASP A 69 -7.19 -9.85 -12.26
N ARG A 70 -7.84 -10.95 -11.89
CA ARG A 70 -7.39 -12.31 -12.21
C ARG A 70 -7.26 -12.54 -13.72
N LYS A 71 -8.03 -11.84 -14.55
CA LYS A 71 -7.92 -11.94 -16.01
C LYS A 71 -6.65 -11.30 -16.56
N SER A 72 -5.99 -10.44 -15.77
CA SER A 72 -4.73 -9.81 -16.17
C SER A 72 -3.51 -10.74 -16.05
N TYR A 73 -3.63 -11.86 -15.33
CA TYR A 73 -2.56 -12.86 -15.24
C TYR A 73 -2.33 -13.54 -16.60
N ARG A 74 -1.13 -13.35 -17.17
CA ARG A 74 -0.78 -13.83 -18.52
C ARG A 74 -0.35 -15.29 -18.57
N TYR A 75 0.16 -15.83 -17.47
CA TYR A 75 0.73 -17.18 -17.42
C TYR A 75 -0.15 -18.12 -16.60
N THR A 76 -0.29 -19.34 -17.09
CA THR A 76 -0.91 -20.46 -16.36
C THR A 76 0.19 -21.43 -15.93
N TYR A 77 -0.15 -22.43 -15.11
CA TYR A 77 0.83 -23.45 -14.74
C TYR A 77 1.47 -24.15 -15.96
N GLN A 78 0.72 -24.31 -17.06
CA GLN A 78 1.21 -24.92 -18.29
C GLN A 78 2.21 -24.00 -19.02
N THR A 79 1.90 -22.70 -19.11
CA THR A 79 2.71 -21.72 -19.89
C THR A 79 3.75 -20.96 -19.05
N GLN A 80 3.80 -21.20 -17.73
CA GLN A 80 4.71 -20.51 -16.82
C GLN A 80 6.17 -20.71 -17.22
N ILE A 81 6.86 -19.59 -17.43
CA ILE A 81 8.30 -19.57 -17.69
C ILE A 81 9.07 -19.83 -16.39
N THR A 82 10.26 -20.41 -16.53
CA THR A 82 11.19 -20.67 -15.43
C THR A 82 12.56 -20.07 -15.77
N MET A 83 13.38 -19.82 -14.74
CA MET A 83 14.76 -19.39 -14.95
C MET A 83 15.67 -20.61 -15.04
N LYS A 84 16.59 -20.60 -16.01
CA LYS A 84 17.76 -21.49 -16.01
C LYS A 84 18.71 -21.03 -14.90
N PRO A 85 18.86 -21.77 -13.80
CA PRO A 85 19.61 -21.26 -12.66
C PRO A 85 21.11 -21.45 -12.87
N THR A 86 21.93 -20.59 -12.25
CA THR A 86 23.38 -20.81 -12.14
C THR A 86 23.74 -21.86 -11.07
N PHE A 87 22.76 -22.33 -10.29
CA PHE A 87 22.90 -23.33 -9.24
C PHE A 87 21.70 -24.28 -9.22
N THR A 88 21.95 -25.59 -9.20
CA THR A 88 20.93 -26.65 -9.34
C THR A 88 19.91 -26.70 -8.21
N GLY A 89 20.22 -26.19 -7.01
CA GLY A 89 19.27 -26.12 -5.90
C GLY A 89 18.30 -24.94 -5.94
N SER A 90 18.35 -24.09 -6.97
CA SER A 90 17.47 -22.91 -7.04
C SER A 90 16.01 -23.28 -7.26
N ALA A 91 15.11 -22.78 -6.40
CA ALA A 91 13.67 -22.96 -6.58
C ALA A 91 13.12 -22.29 -7.86
N SER A 92 13.87 -21.34 -8.44
CA SER A 92 13.51 -20.61 -9.66
C SER A 92 13.37 -21.49 -10.91
N GLN A 93 13.83 -22.73 -10.86
CA GLN A 93 13.67 -23.69 -11.96
C GLN A 93 12.28 -24.34 -12.00
N PHE A 94 11.47 -24.20 -10.95
CA PHE A 94 10.15 -24.83 -10.85
C PHE A 94 9.03 -23.85 -11.24
N LYS A 95 8.08 -24.31 -12.06
CA LYS A 95 6.89 -23.50 -12.43
C LYS A 95 6.03 -23.14 -11.22
N LEU A 96 5.88 -24.08 -10.28
CA LEU A 96 5.10 -23.86 -9.06
C LEU A 96 5.64 -22.69 -8.22
N PHE A 97 6.97 -22.58 -8.12
CA PHE A 97 7.61 -21.46 -7.43
C PHE A 97 7.14 -20.12 -8.00
N TRP A 98 7.14 -19.98 -9.33
CA TRP A 98 6.69 -18.74 -9.98
C TRP A 98 5.19 -18.51 -9.84
N ILE A 99 4.34 -19.54 -9.92
CA ILE A 99 2.90 -19.37 -9.70
C ILE A 99 2.61 -18.91 -8.27
N LEU A 100 3.22 -19.53 -7.26
CA LEU A 100 3.05 -19.12 -5.87
C LEU A 100 3.53 -17.67 -5.64
N ASN A 101 4.63 -17.28 -6.27
CA ASN A 101 5.15 -15.92 -6.13
C ASN A 101 4.32 -14.89 -6.90
N CYS A 102 4.08 -15.11 -8.19
CA CYS A 102 3.51 -14.13 -9.10
C CYS A 102 1.98 -14.03 -9.03
N THR A 103 1.29 -15.07 -8.54
CA THR A 103 -0.18 -15.06 -8.42
C THR A 103 -0.65 -14.83 -6.99
N TRP A 104 0.13 -15.27 -5.99
CA TRP A 104 -0.27 -15.21 -4.59
C TRP A 104 0.61 -14.25 -3.81
N TYR A 105 1.86 -14.61 -3.55
CA TYR A 105 2.69 -13.87 -2.60
C TYR A 105 2.87 -12.40 -2.98
N CYS A 106 3.38 -12.10 -4.17
CA CYS A 106 3.69 -10.71 -4.56
C CYS A 106 2.41 -9.85 -4.68
N PRO A 107 1.36 -10.23 -5.43
CA PRO A 107 0.17 -9.40 -5.57
C PRO A 107 -0.54 -9.16 -4.25
N TYR A 108 -0.70 -10.19 -3.41
CA TYR A 108 -1.38 -10.05 -2.13
C TYR A 108 -0.56 -9.23 -1.14
N SER A 109 0.77 -9.38 -1.11
CA SER A 109 1.63 -8.58 -0.23
C SER A 109 1.61 -7.10 -0.62
N VAL A 110 1.76 -6.79 -1.91
CA VAL A 110 1.67 -5.40 -2.41
C VAL A 110 0.31 -4.80 -2.06
N ALA A 111 -0.77 -5.51 -2.39
CA ALA A 111 -2.12 -5.06 -2.09
C ALA A 111 -2.36 -4.85 -0.58
N LEU A 112 -1.78 -5.71 0.27
CA LEU A 112 -1.94 -5.59 1.73
C LEU A 112 -1.28 -4.31 2.25
N PHE A 113 -0.05 -4.03 1.85
CA PHE A 113 0.66 -2.84 2.31
C PHE A 113 0.06 -1.55 1.72
N GLU A 114 -0.39 -1.59 0.47
CA GLU A 114 -1.09 -0.46 -0.16
C GLU A 114 -2.44 -0.20 0.54
N TRP A 115 -3.24 -1.23 0.75
CA TRP A 115 -4.52 -1.12 1.47
C TRP A 115 -4.32 -0.63 2.90
N HIS A 116 -3.34 -1.16 3.64
CA HIS A 116 -3.05 -0.71 4.99
C HIS A 116 -2.61 0.76 5.02
N THR A 117 -1.76 1.17 4.07
CA THR A 117 -1.34 2.58 3.91
C THR A 117 -2.53 3.48 3.63
N TYR A 118 -3.44 3.06 2.74
CA TYR A 118 -4.69 3.78 2.46
C TYR A 118 -5.55 3.96 3.73
N LEU A 119 -5.72 2.90 4.54
CA LEU A 119 -6.50 2.98 5.77
C LEU A 119 -5.88 3.95 6.79
N VAL A 120 -4.56 3.89 7.00
CA VAL A 120 -3.90 4.79 7.95
C VAL A 120 -3.89 6.25 7.47
N LYS A 121 -3.83 6.49 6.15
CA LYS A 121 -4.02 7.84 5.58
C LYS A 121 -5.42 8.39 5.86
N ILE A 122 -6.47 7.56 5.77
CA ILE A 122 -7.83 7.97 6.15
C ILE A 122 -7.88 8.30 7.64
N VAL A 123 -7.32 7.45 8.50
CA VAL A 123 -7.25 7.72 9.95
C VAL A 123 -6.52 9.03 10.21
N GLU A 124 -5.42 9.28 9.52
CA GLU A 124 -4.64 10.50 9.67
C GLU A 124 -5.41 11.73 9.19
N ASN A 125 -6.13 11.65 8.07
CA ASN A 125 -7.01 12.74 7.61
C ASN A 125 -8.19 12.99 8.57
N TRP A 126 -8.70 11.94 9.21
CA TRP A 126 -9.82 12.05 10.15
C TRP A 126 -9.38 12.60 11.51
N TRP A 127 -8.33 12.05 12.12
CA TRP A 127 -7.89 12.39 13.47
C TRP A 127 -6.94 13.60 13.51
N CYS A 128 -6.11 13.76 12.48
CA CYS A 128 -5.04 14.75 12.41
C CYS A 128 -5.12 15.55 11.07
N PRO A 129 -6.15 16.40 10.90
CA PRO A 129 -6.38 17.19 9.70
C PRO A 129 -5.48 18.44 9.64
N PHE A 130 -4.19 18.27 9.94
CA PHE A 130 -3.22 19.37 10.00
C PHE A 130 -2.21 19.24 8.87
N GLY A 131 -1.99 20.32 8.14
CA GLY A 131 -1.09 20.39 7.00
C GLY A 131 0.36 20.07 7.38
N HIS A 132 1.00 19.25 6.55
CA HIS A 132 2.46 19.05 6.54
C HIS A 132 2.90 18.57 5.15
N ASP A 133 4.22 18.45 4.95
CA ASP A 133 4.88 18.23 3.66
C ASP A 133 4.51 16.93 2.91
N ARG A 134 3.69 16.06 3.52
CA ARG A 134 3.19 14.81 2.93
C ARG A 134 1.67 14.78 2.71
N LYS A 135 0.88 15.66 3.35
CA LYS A 135 -0.59 15.63 3.28
C LYS A 135 -1.13 15.75 1.86
N GLU A 136 -0.47 16.52 1.00
CA GLU A 136 -0.86 16.62 -0.42
C GLU A 136 -0.88 15.27 -1.15
N GLY A 137 -0.08 14.30 -0.68
CA GLY A 137 -0.04 12.94 -1.23
C GLY A 137 -1.11 12.01 -0.70
N TYR A 138 -2.04 12.49 0.15
CA TYR A 138 -3.06 11.67 0.81
C TYR A 138 -4.44 11.76 0.13
N GLY A 139 -4.50 12.30 -1.09
CA GLY A 139 -5.76 12.47 -1.83
C GLY A 139 -6.52 11.17 -2.12
N GLU A 140 -5.89 10.01 -2.04
CA GLU A 140 -6.60 8.72 -2.12
C GLU A 140 -7.43 8.41 -0.86
N GLY A 141 -7.11 9.04 0.27
CA GLY A 141 -7.79 8.89 1.56
C GLY A 141 -8.64 10.09 1.94
N LYS A 142 -9.15 10.85 0.95
CA LYS A 142 -10.05 11.98 1.22
C LYS A 142 -11.28 11.54 2.01
N ILE A 143 -11.76 12.42 2.87
CA ILE A 143 -12.95 12.22 3.71
C ILE A 143 -13.86 13.45 3.63
N ASP A 144 -15.13 13.23 3.94
CA ASP A 144 -16.16 14.26 4.02
C ASP A 144 -15.85 15.28 5.13
N LYS A 145 -15.54 14.77 6.34
CA LYS A 145 -15.31 15.61 7.52
C LYS A 145 -14.36 14.97 8.51
N SER A 146 -13.28 15.68 8.87
CA SER A 146 -12.41 15.27 9.98
C SER A 146 -13.08 15.39 11.35
N PHE A 147 -12.49 14.75 12.37
CA PHE A 147 -12.94 14.79 13.76
C PHE A 147 -13.14 16.22 14.30
N TRP A 148 -12.22 17.13 13.96
CA TRP A 148 -12.23 18.51 14.45
C TRP A 148 -13.33 19.37 13.82
N HIS A 149 -13.89 18.91 12.70
CA HIS A 149 -14.97 19.60 12.00
C HIS A 149 -16.37 19.17 12.48
N LEU A 150 -16.46 18.22 13.42
CA LEU A 150 -17.73 17.74 14.00
C LEU A 150 -18.38 18.78 14.93
N ASN A 151 -17.58 19.67 15.52
CA ASN A 151 -18.04 20.73 16.41
C ASN A 151 -17.63 22.11 15.86
N PRO A 152 -18.59 23.01 15.57
CA PRO A 152 -18.29 24.36 15.07
C PRO A 152 -17.29 25.14 15.92
N VAL A 153 -17.35 24.98 17.25
CA VAL A 153 -16.45 25.69 18.19
C VAL A 153 -14.99 25.22 18.03
N ASP A 154 -14.78 23.96 17.70
CA ASP A 154 -13.43 23.41 17.48
C ASP A 154 -12.92 23.72 16.07
N THR A 155 -13.81 23.70 15.07
CA THR A 155 -13.52 24.15 13.70
C THR A 155 -12.98 25.58 13.68
N GLU A 156 -13.56 26.48 14.48
CA GLU A 156 -13.14 27.88 14.58
C GLU A 156 -11.73 28.09 15.16
N LYS A 157 -11.17 27.09 15.85
CA LYS A 157 -9.81 27.14 16.39
C LYS A 157 -8.74 26.77 15.36
N MET A 158 -9.13 26.10 14.28
CA MET A 158 -8.22 25.66 13.23
C MET A 158 -7.70 26.84 12.41
N THR A 159 -6.49 26.74 11.88
CA THR A 159 -5.98 27.69 10.89
C THR A 159 -6.85 27.67 9.64
N PRO A 160 -6.91 28.76 8.85
CA PRO A 160 -7.67 28.76 7.60
C PRO A 160 -7.25 27.62 6.65
N GLU A 161 -5.95 27.32 6.57
CA GLU A 161 -5.43 26.27 5.69
C GLU A 161 -5.94 24.87 6.06
N ASP A 162 -6.03 24.57 7.36
CA ASP A 162 -6.52 23.28 7.85
C ASP A 162 -8.05 23.21 7.86
N ARG A 163 -8.72 24.33 8.11
CA ARG A 163 -10.19 24.43 8.12
C ARG A 163 -10.78 24.26 6.71
N PHE A 164 -10.13 24.84 5.71
CA PHE A 164 -10.64 24.88 4.34
C PHE A 164 -9.86 23.94 3.41
N ASN A 165 -9.40 22.79 3.92
CA ASN A 165 -8.70 21.82 3.10
C ASN A 165 -9.66 20.79 2.47
N PRO A 166 -9.69 20.65 1.13
CA PRO A 166 -10.59 19.72 0.45
C PRO A 166 -10.23 18.24 0.67
N ILE A 167 -9.12 17.92 1.32
CA ILE A 167 -8.77 16.52 1.62
C ILE A 167 -9.63 15.95 2.75
N TRP A 168 -10.02 16.78 3.71
CA TRP A 168 -10.73 16.35 4.91
C TRP A 168 -11.94 17.21 5.27
N ASN A 169 -12.37 18.04 4.32
CA ASN A 169 -13.57 18.85 4.39
C ASN A 169 -14.19 19.01 2.98
N GLU A 170 -15.26 18.27 2.70
CA GLU A 170 -15.94 18.29 1.39
C GLU A 170 -16.70 19.60 1.13
N GLU A 171 -17.06 20.35 2.18
CA GLU A 171 -17.84 21.60 2.05
C GLU A 171 -17.07 22.68 1.27
N VAL A 172 -15.74 22.55 1.18
CA VAL A 172 -14.85 23.44 0.41
C VAL A 172 -14.97 23.20 -1.09
N GLU A 173 -15.30 21.99 -1.53
CA GLU A 173 -15.40 21.64 -2.96
C GLU A 173 -16.71 22.17 -3.61
N LYS A 174 -17.57 22.89 -2.86
CA LYS A 174 -18.80 23.51 -3.38
C LYS A 174 -18.71 25.03 -3.57
N PRO A 175 -18.19 25.50 -4.72
CA PRO A 175 -18.65 26.74 -5.33
C PRO A 175 -19.38 26.43 -6.64
N GLY A 176 -20.71 26.23 -6.59
CA GLY A 176 -21.56 26.28 -7.80
C GLY A 176 -22.41 25.06 -8.15
N GLU A 177 -23.08 24.43 -7.18
CA GLU A 177 -24.37 23.73 -7.42
C GLU A 177 -25.50 24.52 -6.78
#